data_AF-A0A7X8EWR0-F1
#
_entry.id   AF-A0A7X8EWR0-F1
#
_cell.length_a   1.000
_cell.length_b   1.000
_cell.length_c   1.000
_cell.angle_alpha   90.00
_cell.angle_beta   90.00
_cell.angle_gamma   90.00
#
_symmetry.space_group_name_H-M   'P 1'
#
loop_
_entity.id
_entity.type
_entity.pdbx_description
1 polymer ?
#
loop_
_entity_poly.entity_id
_entity_poly.type
_entity_poly.pdbx_seq_one_letter_code
_entity_poly.pdbx_strand_id
1 'polypeptide(L)'
;MLTIADKTFQSRLLVGTGKFASHALMAEAIAASGTQIVTVALRRVDIENENDNMLAAIDRDKYMLLPNTSGARDAAEAVRLARLARAASGIHWVKLEVTPDPYYLLPDGEETLKAAETLVKDGFVVLPYINADPILAKKLQDVGCATVMPLASPIGSNQGL
;
A
#
# COMPACT_ATOMS: atom_id res chain seq x y z
N MET A 1 -16.33 -10.33 9.09
CA MET A 1 -15.90 -9.06 8.48
C MET A 1 -14.47 -8.75 8.95
N LEU A 2 -13.68 -8.05 8.14
CA LEU A 2 -12.33 -7.56 8.44
C LEU A 2 -12.41 -6.08 8.81
N THR A 3 -11.88 -5.68 9.96
CA THR A 3 -11.82 -4.27 10.35
C THR A 3 -10.36 -3.83 10.39
N ILE A 4 -10.06 -2.72 9.71
CA ILE A 4 -8.75 -2.07 9.75
C ILE A 4 -9.01 -0.60 10.09
N ALA A 5 -8.36 -0.09 11.13
CA ALA A 5 -8.61 1.26 11.67
C ALA A 5 -10.12 1.56 11.80
N ASP A 6 -10.62 2.60 11.14
CA ASP A 6 -12.00 3.08 11.17
C ASP A 6 -12.94 2.40 10.16
N LYS A 7 -12.45 1.43 9.37
CA LYS A 7 -13.20 0.84 8.25
C LYS A 7 -13.40 -0.67 8.40
N THR A 8 -14.58 -1.13 7.96
CA THR A 8 -14.94 -2.55 7.94
C THR A 8 -15.18 -3.01 6.50
N PHE A 9 -14.60 -4.15 6.16
CA PHE A 9 -14.63 -4.79 4.86
C PHE A 9 -15.24 -6.19 4.99
N GLN A 10 -16.04 -6.58 4.01
CA GLN A 10 -16.52 -7.95 3.86
C GLN A 10 -15.46 -8.84 3.24
N SER A 11 -14.79 -8.35 2.19
CA SER A 11 -13.69 -9.04 1.53
C SER A 11 -12.39 -8.98 2.34
N ARG A 12 -11.62 -10.06 2.29
CA ARG A 12 -10.28 -10.18 2.88
C ARG A 12 -9.17 -10.20 1.83
N LEU A 13 -9.54 -10.06 0.55
CA LEU A 13 -8.61 -10.02 -0.56
C LEU A 13 -8.33 -8.55 -0.90
N LEU A 14 -7.05 -8.18 -0.91
CA LEU A 14 -6.56 -6.88 -1.38
C LEU A 14 -5.91 -7.10 -2.75
N VAL A 15 -6.15 -6.18 -3.69
CA VAL A 15 -5.65 -6.33 -5.07
C VAL A 15 -4.75 -5.15 -5.43
N GLY A 16 -3.59 -5.45 -6.00
CA GLY A 16 -2.72 -4.44 -6.60
C GLY A 16 -3.08 -4.19 -8.05
N THR A 17 -2.71 -3.02 -8.56
CA THR A 17 -3.05 -2.56 -9.91
C THR A 17 -1.90 -2.69 -10.92
N GLY A 18 -0.75 -3.22 -10.49
CA GLY A 18 0.40 -3.44 -11.36
C GLY A 18 0.23 -4.66 -12.27
N LYS A 19 0.98 -4.68 -13.39
CA LYS A 19 1.17 -5.82 -14.31
C LYS A 19 -0.04 -6.25 -15.17
N PHE A 20 -1.18 -5.56 -15.11
CA PHE A 20 -2.28 -5.81 -16.05
C PHE A 20 -1.92 -5.36 -17.47
N ALA A 21 -2.35 -6.13 -18.48
CA ALA A 21 -2.11 -5.82 -19.89
C ALA A 21 -2.91 -4.61 -20.39
N SER A 22 -4.02 -4.28 -19.74
CA SER A 22 -4.84 -3.09 -20.04
C SER A 22 -5.65 -2.67 -18.81
N HIS A 23 -6.12 -1.42 -18.79
CA HIS A 23 -6.98 -0.91 -17.71
C HIS A 23 -8.36 -1.58 -17.69
N ALA A 24 -8.91 -1.95 -18.86
CA ALA A 24 -10.16 -2.69 -18.94
C ALA A 24 -10.04 -4.05 -18.23
N LEU A 25 -8.98 -4.81 -18.52
CA LEU A 25 -8.74 -6.10 -17.87
C LEU A 25 -8.49 -5.95 -16.36
N MET A 26 -7.80 -4.88 -15.94
CA MET A 26 -7.62 -4.54 -14.53
C MET A 26 -8.98 -4.33 -13.83
N ALA A 27 -9.88 -3.52 -14.43
CA ALA A 27 -11.19 -3.24 -13.87
C ALA A 27 -12.06 -4.50 -13.77
N GLU A 28 -12.06 -5.35 -14.80
CA GLU A 28 -12.74 -6.65 -14.80
C GLU A 28 -12.21 -7.56 -13.69
N ALA A 29 -10.88 -7.66 -13.53
CA ALA A 29 -10.26 -8.46 -12.49
C ALA A 29 -10.58 -7.95 -11.08
N ILE A 30 -10.55 -6.63 -10.86
CA ILE A 30 -10.95 -6.01 -9.60
C ILE A 30 -12.40 -6.37 -9.26
N ALA A 31 -13.33 -6.20 -10.22
CA ALA A 31 -14.75 -6.52 -10.02
C ALA A 31 -14.97 -8.01 -9.72
N ALA A 32 -14.35 -8.90 -10.50
CA ALA A 32 -14.47 -10.34 -10.31
C ALA A 32 -13.87 -10.83 -8.98
N SER A 33 -12.82 -10.17 -8.47
CA SER A 33 -12.18 -10.53 -7.21
C SER A 33 -13.03 -10.25 -5.97
N GLY A 34 -14.04 -9.39 -6.08
CA GLY A 34 -14.82 -8.91 -4.95
C GLY A 34 -13.99 -8.13 -3.92
N THR A 35 -12.81 -7.63 -4.29
CA THR A 35 -12.01 -6.76 -3.41
C THR A 35 -12.75 -5.48 -3.07
N GLN A 36 -12.45 -4.93 -1.90
CA GLN A 36 -12.90 -3.60 -1.50
C GLN A 36 -11.74 -2.62 -1.30
N ILE A 37 -10.49 -3.10 -1.41
CA ILE A 37 -9.28 -2.32 -1.23
C ILE A 37 -8.36 -2.58 -2.43
N VAL A 38 -7.98 -1.50 -3.12
CA VAL A 38 -7.16 -1.55 -4.32
C VAL A 38 -5.90 -0.71 -4.12
N THR A 39 -4.72 -1.32 -4.22
CA THR A 39 -3.46 -0.60 -3.99
C THR A 39 -2.96 0.09 -5.26
N VAL A 40 -2.50 1.34 -5.14
CA VAL A 40 -1.97 2.15 -6.25
C VAL A 40 -0.60 2.74 -5.91
N ALA A 41 0.34 2.70 -6.85
CA ALA A 41 1.71 3.16 -6.62
C ALA A 41 1.84 4.67 -6.80
N LEU A 42 2.30 5.39 -5.78
CA LEU A 42 2.28 6.86 -5.74
C LEU A 42 3.05 7.57 -6.85
N ARG A 43 4.05 6.91 -7.45
CA ARG A 43 4.83 7.47 -8.57
C ARG A 43 4.03 7.59 -9.88
N ARG A 44 2.88 6.92 -9.98
CA ARG A 44 2.08 6.81 -11.21
C ARG A 44 0.73 7.51 -11.10
N VAL A 45 0.54 8.31 -10.06
CA VAL A 45 -0.78 8.80 -9.70
C VAL A 45 -0.74 10.32 -9.79
N ASP A 46 -1.08 10.84 -10.96
CA ASP A 46 -1.47 12.23 -11.11
C ASP A 46 -2.97 12.30 -10.80
N ILE A 47 -3.30 12.43 -9.51
CA ILE A 47 -4.66 12.28 -8.97
C ILE A 47 -5.62 13.32 -9.55
N GLU A 48 -5.10 14.44 -10.04
CA GLU A 48 -5.85 15.53 -10.65
C GLU A 48 -5.95 15.40 -12.18
N ASN A 49 -5.22 14.48 -12.79
CA ASN A 49 -5.24 14.30 -14.24
C ASN A 49 -6.39 13.37 -14.64
N GLU A 50 -7.49 13.98 -15.07
CA GLU A 50 -8.66 13.26 -15.60
C GLU A 50 -8.34 12.38 -16.83
N ASN A 51 -7.17 12.58 -17.47
CA ASN A 51 -6.69 11.74 -18.58
C ASN A 51 -5.80 10.56 -18.11
N ASP A 52 -5.57 10.40 -16.81
CA ASP A 52 -4.91 9.20 -16.27
C ASP A 52 -5.90 8.03 -16.26
N ASN A 53 -5.89 7.31 -17.39
CA ASN A 53 -6.80 6.19 -17.71
C ASN A 53 -6.84 5.09 -16.63
N MET A 54 -5.86 5.02 -15.73
CA MET A 54 -5.78 3.99 -14.70
C MET A 54 -6.71 4.27 -13.51
N LEU A 55 -6.71 5.50 -13.00
CA LEU A 55 -7.56 5.89 -11.87
C LEU A 55 -9.02 6.06 -12.32
N ALA A 56 -9.23 6.55 -13.55
CA ALA A 56 -10.57 6.65 -14.13
C ALA A 56 -11.26 5.28 -14.26
N ALA A 57 -10.48 4.20 -14.37
CA ALA A 57 -10.99 2.84 -14.45
C ALA A 57 -11.41 2.24 -13.09
N ILE A 58 -11.11 2.90 -11.97
CA ILE A 58 -11.44 2.42 -10.63
C ILE A 58 -12.54 3.28 -10.02
N ASP A 59 -13.73 2.71 -9.87
CA ASP A 59 -14.87 3.35 -9.23
C ASP A 59 -14.57 3.61 -7.73
N ARG A 60 -14.32 4.87 -7.39
CA ARG A 60 -13.92 5.31 -6.05
C ARG A 60 -15.06 5.26 -5.02
N ASP A 61 -16.31 5.16 -5.48
CA ASP A 61 -17.46 4.96 -4.60
C ASP A 61 -17.59 3.48 -4.18
N LYS A 62 -17.05 2.57 -4.99
CA LYS A 62 -17.05 1.13 -4.72
C LYS A 62 -15.78 0.64 -4.03
N TYR A 63 -14.63 1.18 -4.41
CA TYR A 63 -13.33 0.69 -3.96
C TYR A 63 -12.56 1.74 -3.18
N MET A 64 -12.02 1.31 -2.03
CA MET A 64 -11.07 2.12 -1.30
C MET A 64 -9.69 2.03 -1.97
N LEU A 65 -9.17 3.17 -2.41
CA LEU A 65 -7.79 3.28 -2.86
C LEU A 65 -6.84 3.24 -1.65
N LEU A 66 -5.79 2.42 -1.76
CA LEU A 66 -4.70 2.33 -0.79
C LEU A 66 -3.38 2.71 -1.48
N PRO A 67 -2.99 3.98 -1.41
CA PRO A 67 -1.74 4.43 -1.99
C PRO A 67 -0.53 3.78 -1.32
N ASN A 68 0.50 3.45 -2.09
CA ASN A 68 1.73 2.81 -1.58
C ASN A 68 3.01 3.58 -1.93
N THR A 69 4.00 3.50 -1.05
CA THR A 69 5.29 4.18 -1.22
C THR A 69 6.29 3.37 -2.07
N SER A 70 5.79 2.52 -2.98
CA SER A 70 6.65 1.65 -3.78
C SER A 70 7.76 2.43 -4.51
N GLY A 71 8.96 1.89 -4.43
CA GLY A 71 10.19 2.49 -4.94
C GLY A 71 10.91 3.41 -3.96
N ALA A 72 10.34 3.74 -2.80
CA ALA A 72 11.09 4.40 -1.72
C ALA A 72 12.23 3.51 -1.23
N ARG A 73 13.43 4.08 -1.11
CA ARG A 73 14.63 3.35 -0.70
C ARG A 73 14.98 3.51 0.77
N ASP A 74 14.47 4.56 1.39
CA ASP A 74 14.68 4.89 2.79
C ASP A 74 13.41 5.49 3.41
N ALA A 75 13.45 5.71 4.73
CA ALA A 75 12.34 6.24 5.48
C ALA A 75 11.95 7.66 5.03
N ALA A 76 12.93 8.49 4.70
CA ALA A 76 12.70 9.88 4.32
C ALA A 76 11.93 9.98 2.99
N GLU A 77 12.31 9.16 2.00
CA GLU A 77 11.61 9.05 0.73
C GLU A 77 10.18 8.52 0.91
N ALA A 78 9.98 7.49 1.73
CA ALA A 78 8.66 6.92 1.98
C ALA A 78 7.73 7.95 2.63
N VAL A 79 8.20 8.65 3.67
CA VAL A 79 7.45 9.73 4.34
C VAL A 79 7.11 10.85 3.36
N ARG A 80 8.08 11.27 2.52
CA ARG A 80 7.86 12.32 1.51
C ARG A 80 6.78 11.92 0.51
N LEU A 81 6.85 10.70 -0.04
CA LEU A 81 5.87 10.19 -0.98
C LEU A 81 4.48 10.12 -0.35
N ALA A 82 4.36 9.60 0.87
CA ALA A 82 3.08 9.50 1.58
C ALA A 82 2.45 10.89 1.84
N ARG A 83 3.25 11.88 2.23
CA ARG A 83 2.77 13.26 2.43
C ARG A 83 2.29 13.90 1.12
N LEU A 84 3.04 13.73 0.03
CA LEU A 84 2.63 14.20 -1.29
C LEU A 84 1.31 13.56 -1.74
N ALA A 85 1.18 12.25 -1.53
CA ALA A 85 -0.04 11.52 -1.82
C ALA A 85 -1.25 12.07 -1.08
N ARG A 86 -1.10 12.28 0.23
CA ARG A 86 -2.16 12.81 1.07
C ARG A 86 -2.53 14.23 0.66
N ALA A 87 -1.56 15.06 0.29
CA ALA A 87 -1.81 16.41 -0.21
C ALA A 87 -2.59 16.40 -1.52
N ALA A 88 -2.29 15.48 -2.44
CA ALA A 88 -2.94 15.39 -3.75
C ALA A 88 -4.31 14.67 -3.73
N SER A 89 -4.53 13.71 -2.82
CA SER A 89 -5.76 12.88 -2.81
C SER A 89 -6.68 13.11 -1.61
N GLY A 90 -6.17 13.72 -0.53
CA GLY A 90 -6.83 13.70 0.78
C GLY A 90 -6.80 12.33 1.48
N ILE A 91 -6.21 11.29 0.88
CA ILE A 91 -6.16 9.95 1.47
C ILE A 91 -5.06 9.89 2.53
N HIS A 92 -5.45 9.57 3.77
CA HIS A 92 -4.54 9.43 4.91
C HIS A 92 -4.16 7.97 5.21
N TRP A 93 -4.61 7.02 4.38
CA TRP A 93 -4.19 5.62 4.45
C TRP A 93 -2.97 5.40 3.56
N VAL A 94 -2.01 4.60 4.02
CA VAL A 94 -0.80 4.31 3.24
C VAL A 94 -0.32 2.87 3.44
N LYS A 95 -0.07 2.19 2.33
CA LYS A 95 0.73 0.96 2.31
C LYS A 95 2.21 1.35 2.29
N LEU A 96 2.86 1.23 3.44
CA LEU A 96 4.26 1.61 3.62
C LEU A 96 5.15 0.49 3.07
N GLU A 97 5.88 0.82 2.02
CA GLU A 97 6.91 0.00 1.37
C GLU A 97 8.23 0.77 1.37
N VAL A 98 9.28 0.17 1.94
CA VAL A 98 10.65 0.69 1.88
C VAL A 98 11.56 -0.44 1.39
N THR A 99 11.99 -0.37 0.15
CA THR A 99 12.75 -1.42 -0.53
C THR A 99 14.03 -0.83 -1.13
N PRO A 100 15.17 -0.86 -0.42
CA PRO A 100 16.42 -0.27 -0.88
C PRO A 100 16.94 -0.93 -2.16
N ASP A 101 16.80 -2.25 -2.26
CA ASP A 101 17.20 -3.05 -3.42
C ASP A 101 16.00 -3.29 -4.37
N PRO A 102 16.02 -2.73 -5.59
CA PRO A 102 14.95 -2.90 -6.56
C PRO A 102 14.91 -4.29 -7.22
N TYR A 103 15.95 -5.13 -7.06
CA TYR A 103 15.99 -6.46 -7.66
C TYR A 103 15.16 -7.46 -6.87
N TYR A 104 15.41 -7.60 -5.57
CA TYR A 104 14.71 -8.55 -4.70
C TYR A 104 13.41 -7.98 -4.12
N LEU A 105 13.29 -6.66 -4.02
CA LEU A 105 12.13 -5.97 -3.42
C LEU A 105 11.83 -6.43 -1.98
N LEU A 106 12.88 -6.80 -1.25
CA LEU A 106 12.78 -7.11 0.18
C LEU A 106 12.72 -5.79 0.99
N PRO A 107 11.88 -5.73 2.03
CA PRO A 107 11.74 -4.54 2.82
C PRO A 107 12.90 -4.38 3.80
N ASP A 108 13.32 -3.13 4.01
CA ASP A 108 14.20 -2.76 5.11
C ASP A 108 13.39 -2.56 6.39
N GLY A 109 13.61 -3.40 7.39
CA GLY A 109 12.84 -3.36 8.64
C GLY A 109 13.11 -2.13 9.51
N GLU A 110 14.34 -1.63 9.51
CA GLU A 110 14.73 -0.46 10.32
C GLU A 110 14.15 0.81 9.70
N GLU A 111 14.33 0.98 8.39
CA GLU A 111 13.78 2.14 7.68
C GLU A 111 12.24 2.12 7.66
N THR A 112 11.62 0.94 7.57
CA THR A 112 10.16 0.79 7.69
C THR A 112 9.68 1.25 9.07
N LEU A 113 10.36 0.87 10.15
CA LEU A 113 9.99 1.29 11.50
C LEU A 113 10.11 2.81 11.69
N LYS A 114 11.21 3.41 11.22
CA LYS A 114 11.42 4.88 11.27
C LYS A 114 10.34 5.64 10.51
N ALA A 115 9.99 5.17 9.31
CA ALA A 115 8.92 5.78 8.51
C ALA A 115 7.55 5.61 9.18
N ALA A 116 7.26 4.43 9.73
CA ALA A 116 6.02 4.15 10.43
C ALA A 116 5.83 5.08 11.64
N GLU A 117 6.86 5.27 12.47
CA GLU A 117 6.81 6.19 13.61
C GLU A 117 6.45 7.61 13.20
N THR A 118 7.03 8.09 12.11
CA THR A 118 6.76 9.43 11.59
C THR A 118 5.34 9.53 11.03
N LEU A 119 4.92 8.57 10.21
CA LEU A 119 3.62 8.59 9.54
C LEU A 119 2.46 8.42 10.52
N VAL A 120 2.59 7.56 11.53
CA VAL A 120 1.56 7.42 12.57
C VAL A 120 1.42 8.72 13.37
N LYS A 121 2.54 9.37 13.76
CA LYS A 121 2.51 10.69 14.42
C LYS A 121 1.86 11.77 13.54
N ASP A 122 2.07 11.69 12.23
CA ASP A 122 1.43 12.57 11.26
C ASP A 122 -0.07 12.26 11.01
N GLY A 123 -0.64 11.26 11.69
CA GLY A 123 -2.04 10.88 11.58
C GLY A 123 -2.37 10.01 10.37
N PHE A 124 -1.40 9.29 9.80
CA PHE A 124 -1.68 8.28 8.78
C PHE A 124 -2.19 6.97 9.39
N VAL A 125 -3.07 6.29 8.66
CA VAL A 125 -3.36 4.87 8.86
C VAL A 125 -2.31 4.07 8.07
N VAL A 126 -1.33 3.53 8.80
CA VAL A 126 -0.15 2.88 8.20
C VAL A 126 -0.33 1.36 8.13
N LEU A 127 -0.12 0.81 6.93
CA LEU A 127 -0.10 -0.62 6.64
C LEU A 127 1.30 -1.01 6.14
N PRO A 128 2.21 -1.50 6.99
CA PRO A 128 3.61 -1.75 6.65
C PRO A 128 3.83 -3.12 5.98
N TYR A 129 4.51 -3.13 4.83
CA TYR A 129 5.06 -4.32 4.18
C TYR A 129 6.40 -4.70 4.83
N ILE A 130 6.51 -5.91 5.36
CA ILE A 130 7.67 -6.36 6.15
C ILE A 130 8.11 -7.78 5.78
N ASN A 131 9.32 -8.15 6.22
CA ASN A 131 9.75 -9.54 6.28
C ASN A 131 8.89 -10.32 7.30
N ALA A 132 8.94 -11.65 7.27
CA ALA A 132 8.32 -12.51 8.28
C ALA A 132 9.07 -12.45 9.64
N ASP A 133 9.18 -11.26 10.21
CA ASP A 133 9.85 -10.95 11.47
C ASP A 133 8.81 -10.60 12.55
N PRO A 134 8.57 -11.49 13.53
CA PRO A 134 7.59 -11.24 14.58
C PRO A 134 8.01 -10.13 15.57
N ILE A 135 9.31 -9.88 15.72
CA ILE A 135 9.82 -8.82 16.60
C ILE A 135 9.53 -7.46 15.97
N LEU A 136 9.83 -7.31 14.67
CA LEU A 136 9.50 -6.09 13.93
C LEU A 136 7.98 -5.87 13.88
N ALA A 137 7.19 -6.92 13.64
CA ALA A 137 5.73 -6.83 13.64
C ALA A 137 5.20 -6.29 14.98
N LYS A 138 5.73 -6.78 16.12
CA LYS A 138 5.35 -6.28 17.44
C LYS A 138 5.72 -4.81 17.63
N LYS A 139 6.93 -4.40 17.22
CA LYS A 139 7.35 -2.98 17.28
C LYS A 139 6.44 -2.07 16.45
N LEU A 140 6.07 -2.48 15.24
CA LEU A 140 5.16 -1.72 14.38
C LEU A 140 3.75 -1.61 14.97
N GLN A 141 3.26 -2.67 15.60
CA GLN A 141 2.01 -2.62 16.36
C GLN A 141 2.11 -1.60 17.52
N ASP A 142 3.21 -1.61 18.27
CA ASP A 142 3.40 -0.71 19.42
C ASP A 142 3.52 0.76 19.01
N VAL A 143 4.06 1.02 17.82
CA VAL A 143 4.08 2.36 17.20
C VAL A 143 2.69 2.85 16.82
N GLY A 144 1.74 1.94 16.60
CA GLY A 144 0.35 2.26 16.24
C GLY A 144 0.01 2.04 14.76
N CYS A 145 0.78 1.22 14.03
CA CYS A 145 0.38 0.78 12.69
C CYS A 145 -0.96 0.04 12.77
N ALA A 146 -1.83 0.29 11.79
CA ALA A 146 -3.16 -0.32 11.76
C ALA A 146 -3.15 -1.79 11.35
N THR A 147 -2.06 -2.24 10.71
CA THR A 147 -1.81 -3.64 10.36
C THR A 147 -0.33 -3.97 10.50
N VAL A 148 0.00 -5.24 10.26
CA VAL A 148 1.33 -5.72 9.87
C VAL A 148 1.16 -6.66 8.69
N MET A 149 1.99 -6.53 7.64
CA MET A 149 1.86 -7.31 6.41
C MET A 149 3.16 -8.03 6.08
N PRO A 150 3.45 -9.17 6.74
CA PRO A 150 4.60 -10.00 6.39
C PRO A 150 4.43 -10.57 4.98
N LEU A 151 5.51 -10.51 4.21
CA LEU A 151 5.59 -11.15 2.90
C LEU A 151 5.53 -12.68 3.01
N ALA A 152 5.00 -13.32 1.98
CA ALA A 152 5.05 -14.77 1.83
C ALA A 152 6.38 -15.21 1.17
N SER A 153 6.68 -14.62 0.01
CA SER A 153 7.94 -14.77 -0.73
C SER A 153 8.31 -13.45 -1.40
N PRO A 154 9.52 -13.32 -1.98
CA PRO A 154 9.92 -12.11 -2.70
C PRO A 154 8.89 -11.68 -3.76
N ILE A 155 8.66 -10.37 -3.89
CA ILE A 155 7.59 -9.83 -4.74
C ILE A 155 7.72 -10.32 -6.18
N GLY A 156 6.66 -10.94 -6.68
CA GLY A 156 6.58 -11.40 -8.06
C GLY A 156 7.28 -12.73 -8.34
N SER A 157 7.80 -13.44 -7.33
CA SER A 157 8.39 -14.77 -7.51
C SER A 157 7.35 -15.89 -7.71
N ASN A 158 6.09 -15.65 -7.27
CA ASN A 158 4.99 -16.62 -7.31
C ASN A 158 5.26 -17.93 -6.55
N GLN A 159 6.15 -17.91 -5.54
CA GLN A 159 6.51 -19.11 -4.78
C GLN A 159 5.51 -19.48 -3.67
N GLY A 160 4.62 -18.56 -3.30
CA GLY A 160 3.66 -18.78 -2.21
C GLY A 160 4.29 -18.53 -0.85
N LEU A 161 3.74 -19.19 0.18
CA LEU A 161 4.29 -19.23 1.53
C LEU A 161 5.37 -20.32 1.65
#